data_AF-A0A2L2YNY0-F1
#
_entry.id   AF-A0A2L2YNY0-F1
#
_cell.length_a   1.000
_cell.length_b   1.000
_cell.length_c   1.000
_cell.angle_alpha   90.00
_cell.angle_beta   90.00
_cell.angle_gamma   90.00
#
_symmetry.space_group_name_H-M   'P 1'
#
loop_
_entity.id
_entity.type
_entity.pdbx_description
1 polymer ?
#
loop_
_entity_poly.entity_id
_entity_poly.type
_entity_poly.pdbx_seq_one_letter_code
_entity_poly.pdbx_strand_id
1 'polypeptide(L)'
;PDVGSISPESCFLITKAAEGFVAFLIRQALMASNNKTLIDYKDLSKVVGDQEVFSFLKDILPPRIKAAKYLELLKQVEASERRVNAELHDL
;
A
#
# COMPACT_ATOMS: atom_id res chain seq x y z
N PRO A 1 -17.58 -15.41 1.49
CA PRO A 1 -18.53 -14.80 0.53
C PRO A 1 -18.88 -15.81 -0.56
N ASP A 2 -20.18 -16.04 -0.76
CA ASP A 2 -20.66 -16.92 -1.83
C ASP A 2 -20.66 -16.12 -3.14
N VAL A 3 -19.81 -16.49 -4.08
CA VAL A 3 -19.75 -15.85 -5.39
C VAL A 3 -20.80 -16.53 -6.26
N GLY A 4 -21.92 -15.84 -6.51
CA GLY A 4 -22.92 -16.31 -7.47
C GLY A 4 -22.30 -16.61 -8.84
N SER A 5 -23.06 -17.23 -9.74
CA SER A 5 -22.56 -17.59 -11.07
C SER A 5 -22.04 -16.36 -11.83
N ILE A 6 -20.72 -16.31 -12.06
CA ILE A 6 -20.05 -15.27 -12.85
C ILE A 6 -20.13 -15.65 -14.33
N SER A 7 -20.58 -14.73 -15.19
CA SER A 7 -20.64 -15.00 -16.63
C SER A 7 -19.23 -15.05 -17.26
N PRO A 8 -19.03 -15.86 -18.31
CA PRO A 8 -17.75 -15.93 -19.03
C PRO A 8 -17.27 -14.56 -19.55
N GLU A 9 -18.19 -13.71 -20.01
CA GLU A 9 -17.90 -12.36 -20.51
C GLU A 9 -17.37 -11.46 -19.40
N SER A 10 -17.93 -11.57 -18.19
CA SER A 10 -17.45 -10.83 -17.02
C SER A 10 -16.03 -11.25 -16.65
N CYS A 11 -15.75 -12.55 -16.68
CA CYS A 11 -14.41 -13.08 -16.42
C CYS A 11 -13.38 -12.57 -17.44
N PHE A 12 -13.74 -12.57 -18.74
CA PHE A 12 -12.89 -12.02 -19.80
C PHE A 12 -12.59 -10.53 -19.59
N LEU A 13 -13.62 -9.73 -19.32
CA LEU A 13 -13.46 -8.29 -19.11
C LEU A 13 -12.60 -7.99 -17.89
N ILE A 14 -12.82 -8.68 -16.78
CA ILE A 14 -12.02 -8.53 -15.55
C ILE A 14 -10.57 -8.92 -15.81
N THR A 15 -10.33 -9.99 -16.57
CA THR A 15 -8.97 -10.41 -16.94
C THR A 15 -8.26 -9.32 -17.75
N LYS A 16 -8.92 -8.72 -18.74
CA LYS A 16 -8.36 -7.60 -19.51
C LYS A 16 -8.14 -6.34 -18.68
N ALA A 17 -9.07 -6.04 -17.76
CA ALA A 17 -8.89 -4.95 -16.81
C ALA A 17 -7.69 -5.20 -15.88
N ALA A 18 -7.48 -6.43 -15.40
CA ALA A 18 -6.35 -6.79 -14.56
C ALA A 18 -5.00 -6.69 -15.29
N GLU A 19 -4.93 -7.15 -16.55
CA GLU A 19 -3.75 -6.95 -17.41
C GLU A 19 -3.45 -5.45 -17.57
N GLY A 20 -4.47 -4.64 -17.89
CA GLY A 20 -4.35 -3.20 -18.02
C GLY A 20 -3.94 -2.50 -16.72
N PHE A 21 -4.47 -2.96 -15.58
CA PHE A 21 -4.13 -2.49 -14.26
C PHE A 21 -2.64 -2.71 -13.93
N VAL A 22 -2.11 -3.91 -14.18
CA VAL A 22 -0.68 -4.19 -13.95
C VAL A 22 0.19 -3.26 -14.80
N ALA A 23 -0.14 -3.10 -16.09
CA ALA A 23 0.60 -2.20 -16.96
C ALA A 23 0.52 -0.73 -16.50
N PHE A 24 -0.64 -0.30 -15.99
CA PHE A 24 -0.83 1.04 -15.43
C PHE A 24 0.01 1.25 -14.16
N LEU A 25 -0.02 0.30 -13.21
CA LEU A 25 0.77 0.36 -11.99
C LEU A 25 2.27 0.47 -12.27
N ILE A 26 2.77 -0.31 -13.23
CA ILE A 26 4.18 -0.28 -13.66
C ILE A 26 4.55 1.07 -14.28
N ARG A 27 3.68 1.66 -15.12
CA ARG A 27 3.92 3.00 -15.68
C ARG A 27 3.98 4.07 -14.59
N GLN A 28 3.06 4.03 -13.62
CA GLN A 28 3.08 4.96 -12.48
C GLN A 28 4.37 4.83 -11.67
N ALA A 29 4.81 3.60 -11.40
CA ALA A 29 6.07 3.33 -10.71
C ALA A 29 7.30 3.85 -11.48
N LEU A 30 7.34 3.67 -12.81
CA LEU A 30 8.43 4.16 -13.65
C LEU A 30 8.48 5.69 -13.72
N MET A 31 7.32 6.36 -13.73
CA MET A 31 7.22 7.82 -13.69
C MET A 31 7.77 8.36 -12.38
N ALA A 32 7.45 7.69 -11.26
CA ALA A 32 7.93 8.04 -9.92
C ALA A 32 9.39 7.65 -9.64
N SER A 33 9.95 6.69 -10.38
CA SER A 33 11.32 6.23 -10.22
C SER A 33 12.34 7.22 -10.82
N ASN A 34 13.49 7.29 -10.15
CA ASN A 34 14.66 8.02 -10.64
C ASN A 34 15.38 7.26 -11.77
N ASN A 35 15.15 5.94 -11.88
CA ASN A 35 15.69 5.10 -12.94
C ASN A 35 14.60 4.86 -14.00
N LYS A 36 14.89 5.17 -15.27
CA LYS A 36 13.93 5.02 -16.38
C LYS A 36 13.99 3.65 -17.07
N THR A 37 14.85 2.75 -16.61
CA THR A 37 15.00 1.41 -17.20
C THR A 37 14.73 0.27 -16.23
N LEU A 38 14.63 0.56 -14.93
CA LEU A 38 14.41 -0.45 -13.89
C LEU A 38 13.51 0.11 -12.79
N ILE A 39 12.61 -0.74 -12.29
CA ILE A 39 11.67 -0.42 -11.22
C ILE A 39 11.95 -1.35 -10.05
N ASP A 40 12.14 -0.76 -8.87
CA ASP A 40 12.32 -1.51 -7.63
C ASP A 40 11.06 -1.49 -6.77
N TYR A 41 11.02 -2.40 -5.79
CA TYR A 41 9.92 -2.44 -4.81
C TYR A 41 9.68 -1.09 -4.09
N LYS A 42 10.76 -0.33 -3.86
CA LYS A 42 10.65 0.99 -3.22
C LYS A 42 9.81 1.96 -4.07
N ASP A 43 9.92 1.88 -5.39
CA ASP A 43 9.16 2.73 -6.31
C ASP A 43 7.68 2.34 -6.29
N LEU A 44 7.39 1.04 -6.31
CA LEU A 44 6.01 0.52 -6.22
C LEU A 44 5.34 0.89 -4.89
N SER A 45 5.98 0.57 -3.77
CA SER A 45 5.43 0.86 -2.42
C SER A 45 5.26 2.37 -2.17
N LYS A 46 6.12 3.21 -2.76
CA LYS A 46 5.96 4.66 -2.74
C LYS A 46 4.70 5.10 -3.49
N VAL A 47 4.51 4.65 -4.73
CA VAL A 47 3.33 5.01 -5.53
C VAL A 47 2.03 4.54 -4.87
N VAL A 48 2.04 3.34 -4.27
CA VAL A 48 0.90 2.79 -3.51
C VAL A 48 0.61 3.61 -2.24
N GLY A 49 1.64 4.12 -1.57
CA GLY A 49 1.49 4.99 -0.40
C GLY A 49 0.94 6.38 -0.74
N ASP A 50 1.41 6.95 -1.86
CA ASP A 50 1.17 8.35 -2.23
C ASP A 50 -0.18 8.56 -2.96
N GLN A 51 -0.67 7.58 -3.74
CA GLN A 51 -1.89 7.74 -4.54
C GLN A 51 -3.09 7.00 -3.95
N GLU A 52 -4.21 7.72 -3.78
CA GLU A 52 -5.44 7.17 -3.21
C GLU A 52 -6.02 6.00 -4.03
N VAL A 53 -5.90 6.04 -5.36
CA VAL A 53 -6.36 4.97 -6.26
C VAL A 53 -5.74 3.60 -5.96
N PHE A 54 -4.58 3.58 -5.29
CA PHE A 54 -3.89 2.36 -4.89
C PHE A 54 -4.06 2.01 -3.41
N SER A 55 -4.96 2.68 -2.68
CA SER A 55 -5.13 2.44 -1.24
C SER A 55 -5.47 0.99 -0.90
N PHE A 56 -6.17 0.28 -1.80
CA PHE A 56 -6.49 -1.15 -1.65
C PHE A 56 -5.25 -2.07 -1.65
N LEU A 57 -4.09 -1.57 -2.10
CA LEU A 57 -2.83 -2.31 -2.11
C LEU A 57 -1.94 -2.00 -0.90
N LYS A 58 -2.29 -1.06 -0.02
CA LYS A 58 -1.40 -0.63 1.08
C LYS A 58 -1.02 -1.78 2.01
N ASP A 59 -1.95 -2.68 2.28
CA ASP A 59 -1.72 -3.84 3.15
C ASP A 59 -0.92 -4.95 2.45
N ILE A 60 -0.97 -4.99 1.12
CA ILE A 60 -0.27 -5.99 0.28
C ILE A 60 1.13 -5.52 -0.11
N LEU A 61 1.30 -4.22 -0.34
CA LEU A 61 2.54 -3.56 -0.76
C LEU A 61 2.94 -2.45 0.22
N PRO A 62 3.25 -2.79 1.48
CA PRO A 62 3.63 -1.80 2.48
C PRO A 62 4.99 -1.15 2.16
N PRO A 63 5.22 0.10 2.59
CA PRO A 63 6.53 0.73 2.46
C PRO A 63 7.60 -0.04 3.26
N ARG A 64 8.78 -0.24 2.66
CA ARG A 64 9.90 -0.85 3.39
C ARG A 64 10.41 0.10 4.46
N ILE A 65 10.46 -0.39 5.70
CA ILE A 65 11.07 0.27 6.84
C ILE A 65 12.23 -0.57 7.36
N LYS A 66 13.32 0.07 7.79
CA LYS A 66 14.40 -0.64 8.50
C LYS A 66 13.88 -1.09 9.86
N ALA A 67 14.23 -2.30 10.29
CA ALA A 67 13.83 -2.82 11.60
C ALA A 67 14.17 -1.87 12.75
N ALA A 68 15.36 -1.25 12.73
CA ALA A 68 15.76 -0.26 13.72
C ALA A 68 14.78 0.95 13.79
N LYS A 69 14.35 1.48 12.63
CA LYS A 69 13.38 2.58 12.56
C LYS A 69 11.99 2.13 13.01
N TYR A 70 11.62 0.89 12.71
CA TYR A 70 10.35 0.32 13.16
C TYR A 70 10.31 0.16 14.69
N LEU A 71 11.39 -0.34 15.31
CA LEU A 71 11.51 -0.43 16.76
C LEU A 71 11.43 0.94 17.45
N GLU A 72 11.99 1.98 16.82
CA GLU A 72 11.88 3.35 17.31
C GLU A 72 10.44 3.86 17.21
N LEU A 73 9.76 3.62 16.10
CA LEU A 73 8.36 3.99 15.91
C LEU A 73 7.46 3.32 16.97
N LEU A 74 7.67 2.03 17.26
CA LEU A 74 6.92 1.32 18.32
C LEU A 74 7.09 1.99 19.69
N LYS A 75 8.33 2.35 20.05
CA LYS A 75 8.59 3.07 21.32
C LYS A 75 7.91 4.43 21.37
N GLN A 76 7.85 5.15 20.25
CA GLN A 76 7.17 6.44 20.16
C GLN A 76 5.66 6.28 20.30
N VAL A 77 5.07 5.28 19.64
CA VAL A 77 3.63 4.97 19.76
C VAL A 77 3.28 4.62 21.21
N GLU A 78 4.02 3.71 21.84
CA GLU A 78 3.80 3.36 23.26
C GLU A 78 3.92 4.57 24.20
N ALA A 79 4.92 5.44 23.98
CA ALA A 79 5.08 6.63 24.80
C ALA A 79 3.92 7.63 24.60
N SER A 80 3.39 7.72 23.38
CA SER A 80 2.26 8.59 23.03
C SER A 80 0.98 8.06 23.66
N GLU A 81 0.71 6.76 23.55
CA GLU A 81 -0.44 6.09 24.18
C GLU A 81 -0.41 6.25 25.70
N ARG A 82 0.76 6.11 26.34
CA ARG A 82 0.90 6.34 27.79
C ARG A 82 0.58 7.77 28.19
N ARG A 83 0.98 8.77 27.38
CA ARG A 83 0.66 10.18 27.65
C ARG A 83 -0.83 10.45 27.51
N VAL A 84 -1.45 10.01 26.42
CA VAL A 84 -2.89 10.15 26.21
C VAL A 84 -3.68 9.48 27.33
N ASN A 85 -3.28 8.28 27.76
CA ASN A 85 -3.95 7.57 28.84
C ASN A 85 -3.77 8.25 30.21
N ALA A 86 -2.63 8.91 30.46
CA ALA A 86 -2.42 9.69 31.68
C ALA A 86 -3.30 10.96 31.69
N GLU A 87 -3.35 11.68 30.58
CA GLU A 87 -4.20 12.88 30.42
C GLU A 87 -5.70 12.57 30.57
N LEU A 88 -6.15 11.40 30.09
CA LEU A 88 -7.52 10.91 30.29
C LEU A 88 -7.84 10.55 31.75
N HIS A 89 -6.84 10.14 32.52
CA HIS A 89 -7.02 9.70 33.90
C HIS A 89 -6.95 10.86 34.92
N ASP A 90 -6.45 12.02 34.48
CA ASP A 90 -6.37 13.27 35.25
C ASP A 90 -7.57 14.21 35.02
N LEU A 91 -8.55 13.81 34.20
CA LEU A 91 -9.85 14.48 33.94
C LEU A 91 -10.99 13.84 34.73
#